data_AF-A0A2E5EN73-F1
#
_entry.id   AF-A0A2E5EN73-F1
#
_cell.length_a   1.000
_cell.length_b   1.000
_cell.length_c   1.000
_cell.angle_alpha   90.00
_cell.angle_beta   90.00
_cell.angle_gamma   90.00
#
_symmetry.space_group_name_H-M   'P 1'
#
loop_
_entity.id
_entity.type
_entity.pdbx_description
1 polymer ?
#
loop_
_entity_poly.entity_id
_entity_poly.type
_entity_poly.pdbx_seq_one_letter_code
_entity_poly.pdbx_strand_id
1 'polypeptide(L)'
;MTITIDLPSELQERLHEEAERAGVGDSEFALSAITERLAGSEAKLSDAEAALLREIDRGFSDEWWSRYAELVHKREDESLSGDEHQELTVLTGALEEYNVRRIACLAEAAKRHGVALEDLMAQLDIKPRDLG
;
A
#
# COMPACT_ATOMS: atom_id res chain seq x y z
N MET A 1 -13.12 24.77 -10.62
CA MET A 1 -13.59 24.65 -9.23
C MET A 1 -12.78 25.63 -8.40
N THR A 2 -13.40 26.38 -7.49
CA THR A 2 -12.70 27.37 -6.66
C THR A 2 -12.69 26.90 -5.22
N ILE A 3 -11.51 26.88 -4.59
CA ILE A 3 -11.32 26.53 -3.18
C ILE A 3 -10.77 27.77 -2.48
N THR A 4 -11.37 28.15 -1.35
CA THR A 4 -10.90 29.24 -0.49
C THR A 4 -10.35 28.62 0.78
N ILE A 5 -9.12 28.98 1.13
CA ILE A 5 -8.39 28.44 2.28
C ILE A 5 -7.98 29.61 3.16
N ASP A 6 -8.28 29.53 4.45
CA ASP A 6 -7.81 30.50 5.43
C ASP A 6 -6.41 30.09 5.90
N LEU A 7 -5.43 30.98 5.73
CA LEU A 7 -4.03 30.70 6.04
C LEU A 7 -3.66 31.35 7.38
N PRO A 8 -3.02 30.61 8.31
CA PRO A 8 -2.45 31.23 9.51
C PRO A 8 -1.48 32.36 9.14
N SER A 9 -1.45 33.44 9.93
CA SER A 9 -0.67 34.64 9.61
C SER A 9 0.80 34.36 9.33
N GLU A 10 1.42 33.46 10.10
CA GLU A 10 2.82 33.04 9.89
C GLU A 10 3.04 32.39 8.51
N LEU A 11 2.07 31.59 8.05
CA LEU A 11 2.16 30.95 6.74
C LEU A 11 1.90 31.93 5.61
N GLN A 12 1.00 32.90 5.81
CA GLN A 12 0.74 33.98 4.87
C GLN A 12 1.98 34.88 4.70
N GLU A 13 2.64 35.28 5.79
CA GLU A 13 3.88 36.07 5.76
C GLU A 13 4.98 35.35 4.99
N ARG A 14 5.20 34.08 5.31
CA ARG A 14 6.20 33.26 4.60
C ARG A 14 5.88 33.11 3.12
N LEU A 15 4.62 32.90 2.77
CA LEU A 15 4.21 32.77 1.38
C LEU A 15 4.48 34.06 0.59
N HIS A 16 4.18 35.21 1.21
CA HIS A 16 4.43 36.52 0.62
C HIS A 16 5.94 36.76 0.41
N GLU A 17 6.77 36.48 1.41
CA GLU A 17 8.23 36.64 1.31
C GLU A 17 8.85 35.78 0.20
N GLU A 18 8.39 34.53 0.07
CA GLU A 18 8.86 33.63 -0.98
C GLU A 18 8.37 34.06 -2.36
N ALA A 19 7.13 34.55 -2.47
CA ALA A 19 6.57 35.06 -3.71
C ALA A 19 7.34 36.30 -4.20
N GLU A 20 7.64 37.25 -3.30
CA GLU A 20 8.49 38.41 -3.62
C GLU A 20 9.88 37.99 -4.08
N ARG A 21 10.49 37.01 -3.40
CA ARG A 21 11.82 36.50 -3.77
C ARG A 21 11.81 35.82 -5.14
N ALA A 22 10.73 35.15 -5.48
CA ALA A 22 10.53 34.52 -6.78
C ALA A 22 10.05 35.52 -7.86
N GLY A 23 9.73 36.76 -7.49
CA GLY A 23 9.25 37.81 -8.41
C GLY A 23 7.85 37.54 -8.97
N VAL A 24 7.04 36.75 -8.27
CA VAL A 24 5.68 36.36 -8.68
C VAL A 24 4.67 36.81 -7.62
N GLY A 25 3.38 36.81 -7.96
CA GLY A 25 2.33 37.11 -6.98
C GLY A 25 2.04 35.93 -6.04
N ASP A 26 1.56 36.21 -4.82
CA ASP A 26 1.18 35.23 -3.79
C ASP A 26 0.36 34.05 -4.34
N SER A 27 -0.69 34.32 -5.11
CA SER A 27 -1.55 33.29 -5.70
C SER A 27 -0.82 32.40 -6.70
N GLU A 28 0.07 32.97 -7.50
CA GLU A 28 0.85 32.24 -8.50
C GLU A 28 1.89 31.33 -7.83
N PHE A 29 2.55 31.85 -6.81
CA PHE A 29 3.46 31.08 -5.97
C PHE A 29 2.74 29.92 -5.26
N ALA A 30 1.57 30.18 -4.67
CA ALA A 30 0.74 29.16 -4.03
C ALA A 30 0.36 28.04 -5.01
N LEU A 31 -0.07 28.41 -6.22
CA LEU A 31 -0.43 27.47 -7.26
C LEU A 31 0.77 26.64 -7.71
N SER A 32 1.95 27.23 -7.89
CA SER A 32 3.18 26.49 -8.23
C SER A 32 3.54 25.49 -7.13
N ALA A 33 3.56 25.92 -5.87
CA ALA A 33 3.89 25.06 -4.74
C ALA A 33 2.91 23.88 -4.59
N ILE A 34 1.61 24.12 -4.79
CA ILE A 34 0.59 23.06 -4.80
C ILE A 34 0.81 22.13 -5.99
N THR A 35 1.04 22.68 -7.18
CA THR A 35 1.26 21.90 -8.41
C THR A 35 2.51 21.03 -8.31
N GLU A 36 3.62 21.57 -7.81
CA GLU A 36 4.86 20.82 -7.59
C GLU A 36 4.67 19.70 -6.57
N ARG A 37 3.92 19.97 -5.48
CA ARG A 37 3.64 18.94 -4.47
C ARG A 37 2.74 17.84 -5.02
N LEU A 38 1.76 18.18 -5.86
CA LEU A 38 0.86 17.22 -6.51
C LEU A 38 1.59 16.43 -7.61
N ALA A 39 2.39 17.09 -8.45
CA ALA A 39 3.22 16.45 -9.47
C ALA A 39 4.28 15.54 -8.83
N GLY A 40 4.87 15.95 -7.71
CA GLY A 40 5.74 15.10 -6.90
C GLY A 40 5.01 13.97 -6.17
N SER A 41 3.69 14.03 -6.04
CA SER A 41 2.85 12.95 -5.51
C SER A 41 2.46 11.96 -6.61
N GLU A 42 2.18 12.43 -7.83
CA GLU A 42 1.94 11.59 -9.01
C GLU A 42 3.23 10.91 -9.50
N ALA A 43 4.37 11.61 -9.47
CA ALA A 43 5.69 11.04 -9.76
C ALA A 43 6.23 10.12 -8.65
N LYS A 44 5.56 10.05 -7.48
CA LYS A 44 5.94 9.20 -6.33
C LYS A 44 5.31 7.82 -6.33
N LEU A 45 4.47 7.48 -7.30
CA LEU A 45 4.22 6.10 -7.65
C LEU A 45 5.07 5.82 -8.88
N SER A 46 6.35 5.55 -8.68
CA SER A 46 7.15 4.98 -9.76
C SER A 46 6.44 3.72 -10.28
N ASP A 47 6.57 3.40 -11.57
CA ASP A 47 6.00 2.15 -12.13
C ASP A 47 6.41 0.92 -11.29
N ALA A 48 7.57 0.99 -10.64
CA ALA A 48 8.07 0.01 -9.70
C ALA A 48 7.28 -0.03 -8.37
N GLU A 49 6.92 1.10 -7.77
CA GLU A 49 6.03 1.15 -6.60
C GLU A 49 4.61 0.71 -6.93
N ALA A 50 4.07 1.14 -8.07
CA ALA A 50 2.77 0.67 -8.56
C ALA A 50 2.78 -0.84 -8.86
N ALA A 51 3.91 -1.41 -9.28
CA ALA A 51 4.08 -2.86 -9.42
C ALA A 51 4.17 -3.57 -8.06
N LEU A 52 4.89 -2.99 -7.09
CA LEU A 52 4.98 -3.53 -5.72
C LEU A 52 3.60 -3.58 -5.05
N LEU A 53 2.81 -2.50 -5.15
CA LEU A 53 1.46 -2.45 -4.58
C LEU A 53 0.52 -3.46 -5.27
N ARG A 54 0.60 -3.60 -6.61
CA ARG A 54 -0.16 -4.63 -7.33
C ARG A 54 0.19 -6.05 -6.89
N GLU A 55 1.45 -6.33 -6.63
CA GLU A 55 1.88 -7.66 -6.15
C GLU A 55 1.39 -7.90 -4.70
N ILE A 56 1.36 -6.85 -3.87
CA ILE A 56 0.82 -6.88 -2.51
C ILE A 56 -0.69 -7.20 -2.50
N ASP A 57 -1.45 -6.68 -3.47
CA ASP A 57 -2.91 -6.80 -3.54
C ASP A 57 -3.42 -7.99 -4.39
N ARG A 58 -2.52 -8.70 -5.10
CA ARG A 58 -2.91 -9.75 -6.07
C ARG A 58 -3.74 -10.90 -5.47
N GLY A 59 -3.45 -11.28 -4.23
CA GLY A 59 -4.18 -12.31 -3.48
C GLY A 59 -4.40 -13.64 -4.22
N PHE A 60 -5.34 -14.43 -3.71
CA PHE A 60 -5.90 -15.60 -4.38
C PHE A 60 -7.39 -15.38 -4.63
N SER A 61 -7.97 -16.08 -5.62
CA SER A 61 -9.39 -15.98 -5.94
C SER A 61 -10.28 -16.49 -4.80
N ASP A 62 -11.55 -16.10 -4.80
CA ASP A 62 -12.53 -16.58 -3.81
C ASP A 62 -12.72 -18.10 -3.86
N GLU A 63 -12.63 -18.69 -5.06
CA GLU A 63 -12.67 -20.14 -5.25
C GLU A 63 -11.47 -20.83 -4.58
N TRP A 64 -10.28 -20.26 -4.73
CA TRP A 64 -9.08 -20.77 -4.08
C TRP A 64 -9.23 -20.76 -2.55
N TRP A 65 -9.72 -19.64 -1.99
CA TRP A 65 -9.95 -19.52 -0.54
C TRP A 65 -11.03 -20.45 -0.04
N SER A 66 -12.11 -20.62 -0.81
CA SER A 66 -13.19 -21.54 -0.48
C SER A 66 -12.69 -22.98 -0.42
N ARG A 67 -11.87 -23.39 -1.41
CA ARG A 67 -11.27 -24.73 -1.43
C ARG A 67 -10.28 -24.93 -0.29
N TYR A 68 -9.43 -23.94 -0.02
CA TYR A 68 -8.49 -23.99 1.09
C TYR A 68 -9.22 -24.16 2.44
N ALA A 69 -10.26 -23.37 2.70
CA ALA A 69 -11.06 -23.45 3.92
C ALA A 69 -11.79 -24.80 4.06
N GLU A 70 -12.34 -25.34 2.97
CA GLU A 70 -12.97 -26.67 2.97
C GLU A 70 -11.98 -27.76 3.41
N LEU A 71 -10.76 -27.74 2.86
CA LEU A 71 -9.73 -28.72 3.18
C LEU A 71 -9.18 -28.55 4.60
N VAL A 72 -9.07 -27.32 5.10
CA VAL A 72 -8.72 -27.04 6.50
C VAL A 72 -9.78 -27.60 7.44
N HIS A 73 -11.07 -27.38 7.18
CA HIS A 73 -12.15 -27.96 7.98
C HIS A 73 -12.16 -29.48 7.93
N LYS A 74 -12.00 -30.09 6.76
CA LYS A 74 -11.90 -31.55 6.65
C LYS A 74 -10.71 -32.12 7.42
N ARG A 75 -9.58 -31.39 7.47
CA ARG A 75 -8.42 -31.75 8.30
C ARG A 75 -8.76 -31.72 9.79
N GLU A 76 -9.44 -30.67 10.25
CA GLU A 76 -9.89 -30.51 11.64
C GLU A 76 -10.89 -31.60 12.05
N ASP A 77 -11.79 -31.97 11.13
CA ASP A 77 -12.79 -33.03 11.30
C ASP A 77 -12.21 -34.44 11.08
N GLU A 78 -10.89 -34.57 10.90
CA GLU A 78 -10.18 -35.84 10.61
C GLU A 78 -10.79 -36.64 9.44
N SER A 79 -11.44 -35.95 8.50
CA SER A 79 -12.16 -36.52 7.35
C SER A 79 -11.44 -36.33 6.02
N LEU A 80 -10.24 -35.75 6.04
CA LEU A 80 -9.44 -35.46 4.86
C LEU A 80 -8.90 -36.75 4.23
N SER A 81 -9.20 -36.97 2.95
CA SER A 81 -8.63 -38.10 2.20
C SER A 81 -7.14 -37.89 1.87
N GLY A 82 -6.45 -38.95 1.44
CA GLY A 82 -5.04 -38.86 1.06
C GLY A 82 -4.77 -37.88 -0.10
N ASP A 83 -5.66 -37.87 -1.11
CA ASP A 83 -5.56 -36.96 -2.25
C ASP A 83 -5.81 -35.50 -1.81
N GLU A 84 -6.78 -35.28 -0.92
CA GLU A 84 -7.09 -33.97 -0.34
C GLU A 84 -5.97 -33.47 0.60
N HIS A 85 -5.27 -34.37 1.30
CA HIS A 85 -4.07 -34.04 2.07
C HIS A 85 -2.96 -33.50 1.17
N GLN A 86 -2.74 -34.15 0.02
CA GLN A 86 -1.75 -33.70 -0.96
C GLN A 86 -2.16 -32.34 -1.55
N GLU A 87 -3.44 -32.16 -1.86
CA GLU A 87 -3.97 -30.88 -2.34
C GLU A 87 -3.79 -29.75 -1.32
N LEU A 88 -4.16 -29.98 -0.05
CA LEU A 88 -3.98 -29.01 1.03
C LEU A 88 -2.51 -28.62 1.22
N THR A 89 -1.59 -29.58 1.06
CA THR A 89 -0.14 -29.33 1.12
C THR A 89 0.30 -28.39 0.00
N VAL A 90 -0.19 -28.62 -1.23
CA VAL A 90 0.12 -27.76 -2.38
C VAL A 90 -0.43 -26.35 -2.19
N LEU A 91 -1.69 -26.22 -1.75
CA LEU A 91 -2.30 -24.92 -1.50
C LEU A 91 -1.59 -24.15 -0.39
N THR A 92 -1.22 -24.83 0.71
CA THR A 92 -0.46 -24.22 1.81
C THR A 92 0.90 -23.72 1.32
N GLY A 93 1.63 -24.52 0.54
CA GLY A 93 2.91 -24.09 -0.03
C GLY A 93 2.77 -22.88 -0.96
N ALA A 94 1.73 -22.83 -1.78
CA ALA A 94 1.46 -21.66 -2.63
C ALA A 94 1.18 -20.39 -1.80
N LEU A 95 0.43 -20.52 -0.71
CA LEU A 95 0.12 -19.42 0.21
C LEU A 95 1.37 -18.92 0.94
N GLU A 96 2.21 -19.82 1.43
CA GLU A 96 3.49 -19.47 2.06
C GLU A 96 4.40 -18.72 1.08
N GLU A 97 4.55 -19.21 -0.14
CA GLU A 97 5.37 -18.57 -1.16
C GLU A 97 4.84 -17.17 -1.53
N TYR A 98 3.52 -17.03 -1.64
CA TYR A 98 2.88 -15.74 -1.82
C TYR A 98 3.15 -14.78 -0.65
N ASN A 99 2.99 -15.25 0.60
CA ASN A 99 3.24 -14.44 1.78
C ASN A 99 4.70 -13.98 1.88
N VAL A 100 5.66 -14.85 1.56
CA VAL A 100 7.09 -14.49 1.52
C VAL A 100 7.35 -13.38 0.50
N ARG A 101 6.84 -13.53 -0.73
CA ARG A 101 6.96 -12.48 -1.77
C ARG A 101 6.32 -11.17 -1.30
N ARG A 102 5.12 -11.24 -0.73
CA ARG A 102 4.36 -10.09 -0.25
C ARG A 102 5.10 -9.32 0.84
N ILE A 103 5.68 -10.02 1.83
CA ILE A 103 6.50 -9.40 2.87
C ILE A 103 7.74 -8.74 2.28
N ALA A 104 8.42 -9.39 1.32
CA ALA A 104 9.57 -8.80 0.65
C ALA A 104 9.20 -7.50 -0.11
N CYS A 105 8.05 -7.49 -0.80
CA CYS A 105 7.54 -6.29 -1.47
C CYS A 105 7.20 -5.17 -0.47
N LEU A 106 6.56 -5.49 0.65
CA LEU A 106 6.24 -4.51 1.70
C LEU A 106 7.50 -3.94 2.35
N ALA A 107 8.52 -4.76 2.58
CA ALA A 107 9.79 -4.31 3.14
C ALA A 107 10.52 -3.35 2.18
N GLU A 108 10.53 -3.66 0.88
CA GLU A 108 11.11 -2.77 -0.14
C GLU A 108 10.32 -1.46 -0.26
N ALA A 109 8.98 -1.52 -0.19
CA ALA A 109 8.15 -0.32 -0.16
C ALA A 109 8.44 0.54 1.08
N ALA A 110 8.52 -0.06 2.27
CA ALA A 110 8.81 0.66 3.51
C ALA A 110 10.16 1.37 3.46
N LYS A 111 11.18 0.70 2.91
CA LYS A 111 12.51 1.27 2.68
C LYS A 111 12.47 2.49 1.75
N ARG A 112 11.67 2.46 0.68
CA ARG A 112 11.52 3.59 -0.24
C ARG A 112 10.80 4.77 0.39
N HIS A 113 9.80 4.50 1.22
CA HIS A 113 9.06 5.52 1.93
C HIS A 113 9.78 6.04 3.19
N GLY A 114 10.87 5.39 3.61
CA GLY A 114 11.65 5.78 4.79
C GLY A 114 10.89 5.59 6.11
N VAL A 115 9.95 4.64 6.13
CA VAL A 115 9.10 4.32 7.29
C VAL A 115 9.37 2.89 7.77
N ALA A 116 8.96 2.56 8.99
CA ALA A 116 8.99 1.17 9.45
C ALA A 116 7.98 0.32 8.65
N LEU A 117 8.24 -0.98 8.54
CA LEU A 117 7.35 -1.92 7.83
C LEU A 117 5.96 -1.94 8.48
N GLU A 118 5.92 -1.93 9.80
CA GLU A 118 4.70 -1.92 10.61
C GLU A 118 3.88 -0.65 10.38
N ASP A 119 4.55 0.50 10.28
CA ASP A 119 3.90 1.78 9.99
C ASP A 119 3.31 1.79 8.58
N LEU A 120 4.03 1.24 7.59
CA LEU A 120 3.53 1.11 6.23
C LEU A 120 2.32 0.16 6.17
N MET A 121 2.40 -0.98 6.85
CA MET A 121 1.30 -1.94 6.93
C MET A 121 0.06 -1.31 7.56
N ALA A 122 0.22 -0.50 8.62
CA ALA A 122 -0.88 0.24 9.23
C ALA A 122 -1.47 1.30 8.28
N GLN A 123 -0.63 2.02 7.53
CA GLN A 123 -1.08 3.01 6.54
C GLN A 123 -1.87 2.39 5.38
N LEU A 124 -1.51 1.17 4.98
CA LEU A 124 -2.16 0.43 3.90
C LEU A 124 -3.32 -0.46 4.40
N ASP A 125 -3.67 -0.42 5.70
CA ASP A 125 -4.62 -1.32 6.37
C ASP A 125 -4.34 -2.82 6.09
N ILE A 126 -3.05 -3.15 5.92
CA ILE A 126 -2.60 -4.51 5.69
C ILE A 126 -2.41 -5.20 7.04
N LYS A 127 -3.30 -6.15 7.32
CA LYS A 127 -3.18 -7.01 8.50
C LYS A 127 -2.46 -8.30 8.14
N PRO A 128 -1.64 -8.86 9.04
CA PRO A 128 -1.26 -10.26 8.97
C PRO A 128 -2.57 -11.07 8.91
N ARG A 129 -2.78 -11.82 7.83
CA ARG A 129 -3.94 -12.71 7.77
C ARG A 129 -3.62 -13.87 8.70
N ASP A 130 -4.35 -13.93 9.79
CA ASP A 130 -4.25 -15.01 10.77
C ASP A 130 -4.57 -16.33 10.06
N LEU A 131 -3.59 -17.22 10.01
CA LEU A 131 -3.76 -18.57 9.49
C LEU A 131 -4.21 -19.41 10.68
N GLY A 132 -5.51 -19.32 10.98
CA GLY A 132 -6.18 -20.15 11.98
C GLY A 132 -5.92 -21.64 11.73
#